data_AF-A0A2A5S056-F1
#
_entry.id   AF-A0A2A5S056-F1
#
_cell.length_a   1.000
_cell.length_b   1.000
_cell.length_c   1.000
_cell.angle_alpha   90.00
_cell.angle_beta   90.00
_cell.angle_gamma   90.00
#
_symmetry.space_group_name_H-M   'P 1'
#
loop_
_entity.id
_entity.type
_entity.pdbx_description
1 polymer ?
#
loop_
_entity_poly.entity_id
_entity_poly.type
_entity_poly.pdbx_seq_one_letter_code
_entity_poly.pdbx_strand_id
1 'polypeptide(L)'
;MSDLTQNVDRLLIIVNGRLDEENKDKLAQFGEVYFRENDELDVGAYKFGLEKLSETIATFDELILLNNTIMGPIYPFKETFDKMLTKDVDFWGLTKVGDLGIGETLLSKSKYDKYHEHIQSHWIAVRKSLFLSQDWQKFWDELPYITDYDTSVGMYEAAFTKYFSDLNYKWEVSVDSDNIYPHSPCPIYDLPKQLIEQGRCPIFKKRAVFNDLERSVIVGSGEQNPELFEYIKTATDYPIALLAKAVLPYYHYDLIHKNMANVSIMSRTESKVNDSQSKIALIIHLYFEDMVDDFLSYASYFPKTVDIFITTSQANVKAKVTARKQDIQQNITVVDVDNRGRDVSALLVGAKPIITSGDYDLVCFTHDKKTLQLGSETSGYSFAHKCYENIHGSAQYVSNVISLFDDNKQLGLAVAPAPNHGDYFWTVEKNWTPDPKNLSNTKSLLERLDVHVPIALDHQPIAPIGSVFWFRPQAISKLFDHDWQIEDFPGEPLPVDGTISHAIERSYPFIAQDAGYYTQTIMNDQYASIEYLNLSYYLKRVLQEVGIFENVSESGNLLGKLYQIQEVKQQMLSYQDQISDYQNQISELQQIIHNNNWNTNNLLRKLKTGFKKIFG
;
A
#
# COMPACT_ATOMS: atom_id res chain seq x y z
N MET A 1 12.44 13.54 -17.39
CA MET A 1 12.91 14.89 -17.75
C MET A 1 13.72 14.90 -19.05
N SER A 2 14.67 13.97 -19.26
CA SER A 2 15.52 13.93 -20.48
C SER A 2 14.76 13.97 -21.81
N ASP A 3 13.59 13.33 -21.90
CA ASP A 3 12.74 13.39 -23.08
C ASP A 3 12.04 14.76 -23.22
N LEU A 4 11.48 15.29 -22.12
CA LEU A 4 10.83 16.60 -22.10
C LEU A 4 11.77 17.73 -22.55
N THR A 5 13.03 17.73 -22.10
CA THR A 5 14.03 18.75 -22.45
C THR A 5 14.41 18.79 -23.92
N GLN A 6 14.05 17.78 -24.71
CA GLN A 6 14.23 17.78 -26.17
C GLN A 6 13.11 18.53 -26.90
N ASN A 7 12.01 18.85 -26.19
CA ASN A 7 10.80 19.43 -26.74
C ASN A 7 10.50 20.84 -26.18
N VAL A 8 11.36 21.37 -25.29
CA VAL A 8 11.20 22.71 -24.70
C VAL A 8 12.52 23.47 -24.76
N ASP A 9 12.47 24.78 -25.01
CA ASP A 9 13.66 25.63 -25.10
C ASP A 9 14.25 25.96 -23.71
N ARG A 10 13.40 26.02 -22.68
CA ARG A 10 13.77 26.40 -21.32
C ARG A 10 12.93 25.66 -20.30
N LEU A 11 13.57 25.12 -19.26
CA LEU A 11 12.90 24.43 -18.16
C LEU A 11 13.27 25.08 -16.82
N LEU A 12 12.26 25.54 -16.08
CA LEU A 12 12.41 26.00 -14.70
C LEU A 12 11.92 24.89 -13.78
N ILE A 13 12.78 24.44 -12.88
CA ILE A 13 12.49 23.40 -11.90
C ILE A 13 12.36 24.08 -10.54
N ILE A 14 11.13 24.14 -10.04
CA ILE A 14 10.82 24.85 -8.79
C ILE A 14 10.61 23.81 -7.70
N VAL A 15 11.50 23.84 -6.72
CA VAL A 15 11.47 22.96 -5.56
C VAL A 15 10.81 23.70 -4.41
N ASN A 16 9.64 23.23 -4.02
CA ASN A 16 8.99 23.67 -2.79
C ASN A 16 9.70 23.01 -1.60
N GLY A 17 10.62 23.74 -0.95
CA GLY A 17 11.47 23.26 0.13
C GLY A 17 12.95 23.26 -0.23
N ARG A 18 13.66 22.19 0.16
CA ARG A 18 15.12 22.08 0.03
C ARG A 18 15.51 20.73 -0.55
N LEU A 19 16.66 20.69 -1.21
CA LEU A 19 17.33 19.46 -1.63
C LEU A 19 18.78 19.50 -1.14
N ASP A 20 19.38 18.33 -0.95
CA ASP A 20 20.82 18.21 -0.86
C ASP A 20 21.48 18.57 -2.22
N GLU A 21 22.79 18.83 -2.19
CA GLU A 21 23.52 19.25 -3.39
C GLU A 21 23.55 18.14 -4.45
N GLU A 22 23.58 16.86 -4.08
CA GLU A 22 23.58 15.75 -5.04
C GLU A 22 22.30 15.73 -5.88
N ASN A 23 21.14 15.88 -5.23
CA ASN A 23 19.84 15.87 -5.91
C ASN A 23 19.57 17.17 -6.66
N LYS A 24 20.08 18.30 -6.19
CA LYS A 24 20.09 19.56 -6.93
C LYS A 24 20.93 19.44 -8.21
N ASP A 25 22.13 18.87 -8.14
CA ASP A 25 23.00 18.67 -9.31
C ASP A 25 22.37 17.72 -10.33
N LYS A 26 21.65 16.69 -9.89
CA LYS A 26 20.86 15.82 -10.79
C LYS A 26 19.78 16.61 -11.55
N LEU A 27 19.07 17.51 -10.88
CA LEU A 27 18.03 18.32 -11.52
C LEU A 27 18.60 19.41 -12.43
N ALA A 28 19.73 20.01 -12.05
CA ALA A 28 20.40 21.08 -12.80
C ALA A 28 20.87 20.62 -14.20
N GLN A 29 20.98 19.31 -14.43
CA GLN A 29 21.26 18.75 -15.76
C GLN A 29 20.09 18.93 -16.75
N PHE A 30 18.88 19.18 -16.26
CA PHE A 30 17.67 19.29 -17.08
C PHE A 30 17.16 20.73 -17.21
N GLY A 31 17.45 21.62 -16.25
CA GLY A 31 16.92 22.97 -16.24
C GLY A 31 17.44 23.82 -15.09
N GLU A 32 16.93 25.04 -15.00
CA GLU A 32 17.27 25.99 -13.93
C GLU A 32 16.53 25.62 -12.64
N VAL A 33 17.28 25.29 -11.58
CA VAL A 33 16.71 24.88 -10.29
C VAL A 33 16.55 26.08 -9.37
N TYR A 34 15.32 26.30 -8.91
CA TYR A 34 14.97 27.33 -7.93
C TYR A 34 14.35 26.70 -6.69
N PHE A 35 14.61 27.31 -5.54
CA PHE A 35 14.02 26.91 -4.26
C PHE A 35 13.06 28.00 -3.79
N ARG A 36 11.93 27.58 -3.23
CA ARG A 36 11.00 28.45 -2.50
C ARG A 36 10.51 27.74 -1.24
N GLU A 37 9.94 28.51 -0.32
CA GLU A 37 9.26 27.94 0.85
C GLU A 37 8.06 27.09 0.40
N ASN A 38 7.75 26.03 1.16
CA ASN A 38 6.64 25.12 0.87
C ASN A 38 5.35 25.60 1.57
N ASP A 39 4.99 26.86 1.33
CA ASP A 39 3.88 27.58 1.97
C ASP A 39 2.66 27.78 1.05
N GLU A 40 2.84 27.60 -0.25
CA GLU A 40 1.78 27.39 -1.23
C GLU A 40 2.12 26.12 -2.04
N LEU A 41 1.10 25.37 -2.43
CA LEU A 41 1.25 24.15 -3.24
C LEU A 41 1.73 24.49 -4.68
N ASP A 42 1.43 23.65 -5.67
CA ASP A 42 1.89 23.81 -7.06
C ASP A 42 1.61 25.22 -7.63
N VAL A 43 0.48 25.83 -7.27
CA VAL A 43 0.09 27.16 -7.77
C VAL A 43 1.08 28.25 -7.35
N GLY A 44 1.61 28.21 -6.13
CA GLY A 44 2.63 29.15 -5.69
C GLY A 44 3.96 28.96 -6.42
N ALA A 45 4.31 27.71 -6.74
CA ALA A 45 5.45 27.43 -7.61
C ALA A 45 5.26 28.03 -9.01
N TYR A 46 4.07 27.90 -9.60
CA TYR A 46 3.78 28.52 -10.90
C TYR A 46 3.87 30.05 -10.85
N LYS A 47 3.32 30.71 -9.82
CA LYS A 47 3.48 32.17 -9.61
C LYS A 47 4.95 32.57 -9.56
N PHE A 48 5.76 31.87 -8.76
CA PHE A 48 7.19 32.12 -8.67
C PHE A 48 7.91 31.95 -10.03
N GLY A 49 7.58 30.90 -10.78
CA GLY A 49 8.13 30.68 -12.12
C GLY A 49 7.77 31.78 -13.10
N LEU A 50 6.52 32.23 -13.09
CA LEU A 50 6.03 33.33 -13.91
C LEU A 50 6.76 34.64 -13.60
N GLU A 51 7.02 34.94 -12.33
CA GLU A 51 7.83 36.10 -11.93
C GLU A 51 9.25 36.03 -12.51
N LYS A 52 9.90 34.87 -12.47
CA LYS A 52 11.23 34.65 -13.08
C LYS A 52 11.23 34.80 -14.59
N LEU A 53 10.10 34.52 -15.23
CA LEU A 53 9.94 34.64 -16.68
C LEU A 53 9.46 36.03 -17.12
N SER A 54 8.97 36.89 -16.22
CA SER A 54 8.26 38.14 -16.53
C SER A 54 8.87 39.00 -17.66
N GLU A 55 10.20 39.19 -17.67
CA GLU A 55 10.91 39.98 -18.69
C GLU A 55 11.08 39.26 -20.04
N THR A 56 11.01 37.92 -20.03
CA THR A 56 11.31 37.07 -21.20
C THR A 56 10.10 36.27 -21.70
N ILE A 57 8.99 36.21 -20.96
CA ILE A 57 7.85 35.33 -21.26
C ILE A 57 7.28 35.56 -22.67
N ALA A 58 7.34 36.79 -23.17
CA ALA A 58 6.88 37.16 -24.51
C ALA A 58 7.73 36.58 -25.66
N THR A 59 8.93 36.04 -25.38
CA THR A 59 9.79 35.40 -26.40
C THR A 59 9.41 33.95 -26.69
N PHE A 60 8.62 33.33 -25.82
CA PHE A 60 8.16 31.94 -25.99
C PHE A 60 6.84 31.91 -26.76
N ASP A 61 6.57 30.79 -27.44
CA ASP A 61 5.31 30.56 -28.14
C ASP A 61 4.27 29.87 -27.24
N GLU A 62 4.74 29.05 -26.30
CA GLU A 62 3.92 28.26 -25.38
C GLU A 62 4.60 28.17 -24.00
N LEU A 63 3.80 28.25 -22.94
CA LEU A 63 4.19 28.09 -21.54
C LEU A 63 3.56 26.80 -21.01
N ILE A 64 4.34 25.93 -20.37
CA ILE A 64 3.82 24.68 -19.79
C ILE A 64 3.88 24.74 -18.26
N LEU A 65 2.72 24.59 -17.63
CA LEU A 65 2.56 24.40 -16.20
C LEU A 65 2.47 22.89 -15.93
N LEU A 66 3.49 22.36 -15.25
CA LEU A 66 3.71 20.92 -15.05
C LEU A 66 4.06 20.64 -13.59
N ASN A 67 3.40 19.65 -12.98
CA ASN A 67 3.74 19.18 -11.63
C ASN A 67 4.29 17.74 -11.62
N ASN A 68 4.69 17.28 -10.44
CA ASN A 68 5.32 15.97 -10.23
C ASN A 68 4.33 14.83 -9.91
N THR A 69 3.05 15.00 -10.23
CA THR A 69 1.99 14.01 -9.89
C THR A 69 1.81 12.91 -10.94
N ILE A 70 2.64 12.91 -11.98
CA ILE A 70 2.62 11.98 -13.10
C ILE A 70 3.96 11.27 -13.27
N MET A 71 3.92 10.11 -13.93
CA MET A 71 5.09 9.32 -14.32
C MET A 71 5.08 9.15 -15.85
N GLY A 72 6.28 9.17 -16.44
CA GLY A 72 6.48 9.03 -17.88
C GLY A 72 7.80 9.68 -18.35
N PRO A 73 8.00 9.81 -19.66
CA PRO A 73 7.08 9.36 -20.70
C PRO A 73 7.07 7.83 -20.86
N ILE A 74 5.90 7.26 -21.17
CA ILE A 74 5.73 5.92 -21.75
C ILE A 74 5.95 6.00 -23.26
N TYR A 75 5.44 7.06 -23.91
CA TYR A 75 5.72 7.39 -25.31
C TYR A 75 6.38 8.77 -25.37
N PRO A 76 7.32 9.00 -26.32
CA PRO A 76 8.03 10.27 -26.43
C PRO A 76 7.06 11.46 -26.46
N PHE A 77 7.34 12.50 -25.67
CA PHE A 77 6.49 13.69 -25.64
C PHE A 77 6.42 14.38 -27.00
N LYS A 78 7.40 14.15 -27.87
CA LYS A 78 7.40 14.65 -29.24
C LYS A 78 6.11 14.28 -30.00
N GLU A 79 5.57 13.08 -29.82
CA GLU A 79 4.31 12.67 -30.45
C GLU A 79 3.14 13.57 -30.01
N THR A 80 3.09 13.90 -28.72
CA THR A 80 2.09 14.81 -28.14
C THR A 80 2.27 16.23 -28.69
N PHE A 81 3.48 16.76 -28.70
CA PHE A 81 3.75 18.10 -29.23
C PHE A 81 3.44 18.21 -30.73
N ASP A 82 3.89 17.25 -31.55
CA ASP A 82 3.60 17.21 -32.99
C ASP A 82 2.08 17.19 -33.26
N LYS A 83 1.32 16.43 -32.45
CA LYS A 83 -0.14 16.42 -32.53
C LYS A 83 -0.74 17.78 -32.22
N MET A 84 -0.34 18.39 -31.10
CA MET A 84 -0.95 19.64 -30.63
C MET A 84 -0.53 20.87 -31.44
N LEU A 85 0.63 20.85 -32.09
CA LEU A 85 1.06 21.88 -33.04
C LEU A 85 0.05 22.11 -34.18
N THR A 86 -0.74 21.08 -34.54
CA THR A 86 -1.75 21.18 -35.61
C THR A 86 -3.09 21.77 -35.17
N LYS A 87 -3.30 21.97 -33.86
CA LYS A 87 -4.58 22.41 -33.29
C LYS A 87 -4.64 23.92 -33.14
N ASP A 88 -5.78 24.53 -33.49
CA ASP A 88 -6.06 25.96 -33.29
C ASP A 88 -6.74 26.18 -31.93
N VAL A 89 -5.92 26.19 -30.87
CA VAL A 89 -6.35 26.36 -29.47
C VAL A 89 -5.48 27.40 -28.77
N ASP A 90 -6.01 28.00 -27.71
CA ASP A 90 -5.32 28.97 -26.85
C ASP A 90 -4.59 28.29 -25.69
N PHE A 91 -5.10 27.15 -25.23
CA PHE A 91 -4.45 26.30 -24.23
C PHE A 91 -4.88 24.84 -24.38
N TRP A 92 -4.10 23.91 -23.87
CA TRP A 92 -4.37 22.48 -23.94
C TRP A 92 -3.72 21.71 -22.80
N GLY A 93 -4.11 20.45 -22.62
CA GLY A 93 -3.40 19.55 -21.71
C GLY A 93 -3.44 18.10 -22.15
N LEU A 94 -2.92 17.20 -21.31
CA LEU A 94 -2.81 15.80 -21.71
C LEU A 94 -4.16 15.09 -21.69
N THR A 95 -4.91 15.24 -20.60
CA THR A 95 -6.17 14.55 -20.30
C THR A 95 -7.16 15.52 -19.64
N LYS A 96 -8.44 15.15 -19.64
CA LYS A 96 -9.53 15.90 -19.01
C LYS A 96 -10.23 15.11 -17.91
N VAL A 97 -10.95 15.83 -17.07
CA VAL A 97 -11.96 15.33 -16.13
C VAL A 97 -13.31 15.82 -16.66
N GLY A 98 -14.32 14.96 -16.62
CA GLY A 98 -15.71 15.31 -16.95
C GLY A 98 -16.41 16.05 -15.81
N ASP A 99 -17.69 16.34 -16.01
CA ASP A 99 -18.52 16.98 -14.99
C ASP A 99 -18.65 16.11 -13.73
N LEU A 100 -18.40 16.69 -12.55
CA LEU A 100 -18.47 16.03 -11.26
C LEU A 100 -19.16 16.91 -10.22
N GLY A 101 -20.15 16.33 -9.54
CA GLY A 101 -20.75 16.95 -8.35
C GLY A 101 -19.76 17.01 -7.19
N ILE A 102 -19.88 18.03 -6.35
CA ILE A 102 -19.02 18.24 -5.18
C ILE A 102 -19.87 18.36 -3.91
N GLY A 103 -19.38 17.79 -2.80
CA GLY A 103 -20.03 17.91 -1.50
C GLY A 103 -19.87 19.31 -0.89
N GLU A 104 -20.63 19.61 0.16
CA GLU A 104 -20.67 20.96 0.78
C GLU A 104 -19.30 21.50 1.20
N THR A 105 -18.43 20.64 1.74
CA THR A 105 -17.07 21.03 2.15
C THR A 105 -16.24 21.51 0.97
N LEU A 106 -16.24 20.76 -0.14
CA LEU A 106 -15.49 21.12 -1.35
C LEU A 106 -16.12 22.31 -2.06
N LEU A 107 -17.45 22.42 -2.03
CA LEU A 107 -18.18 23.56 -2.59
C LEU A 107 -17.75 24.87 -1.94
N SER A 108 -17.53 24.89 -0.62
CA SER A 108 -17.05 26.09 0.10
C SER A 108 -15.66 26.58 -0.33
N LYS A 109 -14.88 25.71 -0.99
CA LYS A 109 -13.51 25.98 -1.46
C LYS A 109 -13.41 25.99 -3.00
N SER A 110 -14.54 25.96 -3.69
CA SER A 110 -14.61 25.91 -5.16
C SER A 110 -15.07 27.25 -5.71
N LYS A 111 -14.51 27.66 -6.86
CA LYS A 111 -14.98 28.84 -7.60
C LYS A 111 -16.36 28.62 -8.21
N TYR A 112 -16.69 27.36 -8.52
CA TYR A 112 -17.92 26.95 -9.20
C TYR A 112 -18.76 25.99 -8.35
N ASP A 113 -20.02 25.84 -8.74
CA ASP A 113 -21.06 25.01 -8.09
C ASP A 113 -20.82 23.50 -8.21
N LYS A 114 -19.97 23.11 -9.15
CA LYS A 114 -19.49 21.75 -9.39
C LYS A 114 -18.12 21.82 -10.06
N TYR A 115 -17.46 20.68 -10.20
CA TYR A 115 -16.34 20.59 -11.13
C TYR A 115 -16.91 20.41 -12.53
N HIS A 116 -16.82 21.46 -13.34
CA HIS A 116 -17.16 21.40 -14.77
C HIS A 116 -16.05 20.66 -15.52
N GLU A 117 -16.33 20.15 -16.71
CA GLU A 117 -15.31 19.55 -17.56
C GLU A 117 -14.06 20.44 -17.68
N HIS A 118 -12.89 19.88 -17.39
CA HIS A 118 -11.64 20.64 -17.36
C HIS A 118 -10.42 19.80 -17.67
N ILE A 119 -9.37 20.44 -18.18
CA ILE A 119 -8.03 19.88 -18.32
C ILE A 119 -7.45 19.60 -16.93
N GLN A 120 -6.77 18.48 -16.76
CA GLN A 120 -6.10 18.16 -15.50
C GLN A 120 -4.86 19.02 -15.25
N SER A 121 -4.70 19.49 -14.00
CA SER A 121 -3.66 20.44 -13.58
C SER A 121 -2.22 19.95 -13.67
N HIS A 122 -2.01 18.64 -13.87
CA HIS A 122 -0.66 18.07 -13.94
C HIS A 122 0.09 18.47 -15.21
N TRP A 123 -0.64 18.91 -16.24
CA TRP A 123 -0.07 19.44 -17.46
C TRP A 123 -1.06 20.41 -18.12
N ILE A 124 -0.71 21.69 -18.15
CA ILE A 124 -1.43 22.73 -18.89
C ILE A 124 -0.43 23.51 -19.73
N ALA A 125 -0.55 23.40 -21.04
CA ALA A 125 0.21 24.19 -22.00
C ALA A 125 -0.65 25.37 -22.47
N VAL A 126 -0.12 26.57 -22.35
CA VAL A 126 -0.81 27.84 -22.60
C VAL A 126 -0.07 28.56 -23.72
N ARG A 127 -0.77 28.98 -24.77
CA ARG A 127 -0.16 29.70 -25.88
C ARG A 127 -0.17 31.20 -25.68
N LYS A 128 0.65 31.87 -26.48
CA LYS A 128 0.86 33.32 -26.46
C LYS A 128 -0.42 34.13 -26.59
N SER A 129 -1.44 33.61 -27.27
CA SER A 129 -2.76 34.23 -27.36
C SER A 129 -3.44 34.39 -26.00
N LEU A 130 -3.17 33.48 -25.04
CA LEU A 130 -3.70 33.54 -23.69
C LEU A 130 -2.70 34.12 -22.68
N PHE A 131 -1.47 33.61 -22.56
CA PHE A 131 -0.60 34.03 -21.45
C PHE A 131 -0.10 35.50 -21.51
N LEU A 132 -0.30 36.20 -22.65
CA LEU A 132 -0.07 37.64 -22.76
C LEU A 132 -1.33 38.48 -22.62
N SER A 133 -2.49 37.86 -22.41
CA SER A 133 -3.77 38.57 -22.31
C SER A 133 -3.96 39.20 -20.91
N GLN A 134 -4.85 40.20 -20.84
CA GLN A 134 -5.25 40.79 -19.56
C GLN A 134 -6.05 39.79 -18.71
N ASP A 135 -6.78 38.87 -19.34
CA ASP A 135 -7.56 37.84 -18.64
C ASP A 135 -6.65 36.85 -17.93
N TRP A 136 -5.49 36.52 -18.52
CA TRP A 136 -4.47 35.71 -17.87
C TRP A 136 -3.92 36.41 -16.62
N GLN A 137 -3.51 37.67 -16.74
CA GLN A 137 -3.01 38.45 -15.60
C GLN A 137 -4.07 38.51 -14.49
N LYS A 138 -5.30 38.84 -14.85
CA LYS A 138 -6.44 38.89 -13.93
C LYS A 138 -6.70 37.56 -13.22
N PHE A 139 -6.63 36.43 -13.93
CA PHE A 139 -6.79 35.11 -13.33
C PHE A 139 -5.77 34.88 -12.21
N TRP A 140 -4.48 35.17 -12.46
CA TRP A 140 -3.42 34.98 -11.47
C TRP A 140 -3.49 35.98 -10.31
N ASP A 141 -3.87 37.23 -10.57
CA ASP A 141 -4.05 38.28 -9.56
C ASP A 141 -5.22 37.98 -8.62
N GLU A 142 -6.27 37.33 -9.11
CA GLU A 142 -7.46 36.96 -8.34
C GLU A 142 -7.30 35.65 -7.55
N LEU A 143 -6.28 34.84 -7.85
CA LEU A 143 -6.07 33.58 -7.13
C LEU A 143 -5.69 33.86 -5.67
N PRO A 144 -6.39 33.24 -4.70
CA PRO A 144 -6.04 33.38 -3.30
C PRO A 144 -4.66 32.78 -3.02
N TYR A 145 -4.19 32.99 -1.80
CA TYR A 145 -3.04 32.27 -1.28
C TYR A 145 -3.44 30.81 -1.01
N ILE A 146 -2.83 29.84 -1.71
CA ILE A 146 -3.31 28.44 -1.75
C ILE A 146 -2.46 27.55 -0.84
N THR A 147 -2.96 27.35 0.39
CA THR A 147 -2.26 26.57 1.44
C THR A 147 -2.74 25.13 1.56
N ASP A 148 -3.85 24.76 0.92
CA ASP A 148 -4.44 23.44 1.05
C ASP A 148 -4.90 22.85 -0.28
N TYR A 149 -4.97 21.53 -0.32
CA TYR A 149 -5.25 20.74 -1.52
C TYR A 149 -6.63 21.08 -2.11
N ASP A 150 -7.67 21.16 -1.28
CA ASP A 150 -9.03 21.37 -1.76
C ASP A 150 -9.20 22.75 -2.40
N THR A 151 -8.62 23.79 -1.79
CA THR A 151 -8.59 25.14 -2.37
C THR A 151 -7.79 25.15 -3.67
N SER A 152 -6.68 24.41 -3.75
CA SER A 152 -5.91 24.25 -5.00
C SER A 152 -6.75 23.62 -6.11
N VAL A 153 -7.53 22.59 -5.79
CA VAL A 153 -8.40 21.93 -6.77
C VAL A 153 -9.56 22.86 -7.17
N GLY A 154 -10.26 23.41 -6.19
CA GLY A 154 -11.50 24.17 -6.41
C GLY A 154 -11.31 25.57 -7.01
N MET A 155 -10.18 26.24 -6.72
CA MET A 155 -9.91 27.60 -7.19
C MET A 155 -8.98 27.65 -8.41
N TYR A 156 -8.16 26.62 -8.62
CA TYR A 156 -7.22 26.54 -9.74
C TYR A 156 -7.55 25.39 -10.69
N GLU A 157 -7.36 24.11 -10.31
CA GLU A 157 -7.49 22.97 -11.24
C GLU A 157 -8.85 22.90 -11.94
N ALA A 158 -9.92 22.77 -11.15
CA ALA A 158 -11.28 22.64 -11.68
C ALA A 158 -11.83 23.95 -12.26
N ALA A 159 -11.23 25.08 -11.87
CA ALA A 159 -11.70 26.40 -12.29
C ALA A 159 -11.04 26.88 -13.59
N PHE A 160 -9.78 26.51 -13.85
CA PHE A 160 -8.94 27.08 -14.90
C PHE A 160 -9.61 27.00 -16.28
N THR A 161 -9.99 25.79 -16.68
CA THR A 161 -10.56 25.56 -18.02
C THR A 161 -11.87 26.30 -18.20
N LYS A 162 -12.77 26.20 -17.20
CA LYS A 162 -14.09 26.85 -17.21
C LYS A 162 -13.97 28.37 -17.26
N TYR A 163 -13.05 28.95 -16.50
CA TYR A 163 -12.82 30.40 -16.45
C TYR A 163 -12.44 30.95 -17.83
N PHE A 164 -11.45 30.34 -18.50
CA PHE A 164 -11.01 30.81 -19.80
C PHE A 164 -11.99 30.44 -20.92
N SER A 165 -12.68 29.30 -20.84
CA SER A 165 -13.72 28.96 -21.83
C SER A 165 -14.91 29.92 -21.76
N ASP A 166 -15.30 30.40 -20.57
CA ASP A 166 -16.37 31.40 -20.41
C ASP A 166 -15.99 32.76 -21.03
N LEU A 167 -14.70 33.01 -21.20
CA LEU A 167 -14.15 34.18 -21.89
C LEU A 167 -13.91 33.94 -23.39
N ASN A 168 -14.35 32.79 -23.93
CA ASN A 168 -14.25 32.35 -25.33
C ASN A 168 -12.85 31.92 -25.78
N TYR A 169 -11.92 31.62 -24.87
CA TYR A 169 -10.66 30.96 -25.24
C TYR A 169 -10.91 29.48 -25.59
N LYS A 170 -10.24 29.00 -26.65
CA LYS A 170 -10.36 27.64 -27.15
C LYS A 170 -9.40 26.70 -26.42
N TRP A 171 -9.86 25.49 -26.13
CA TRP A 171 -9.04 24.48 -25.49
C TRP A 171 -9.32 23.07 -26.02
N GLU A 172 -8.32 22.21 -25.93
CA GLU A 172 -8.42 20.77 -26.24
C GLU A 172 -7.53 19.95 -25.30
N VAL A 173 -7.66 18.62 -25.38
CA VAL A 173 -6.72 17.67 -24.78
C VAL A 173 -6.04 16.83 -25.83
N SER A 174 -4.77 16.47 -25.58
CA SER A 174 -4.02 15.60 -26.50
C SER A 174 -4.51 14.16 -26.49
N VAL A 175 -5.08 13.69 -25.38
CA VAL A 175 -5.70 12.36 -25.26
C VAL A 175 -7.16 12.57 -24.91
N ASP A 176 -7.99 12.53 -25.94
CA ASP A 176 -9.44 12.65 -25.77
C ASP A 176 -10.04 11.30 -25.40
N SER A 177 -10.37 11.18 -24.12
CA SER A 177 -10.96 10.00 -23.50
C SER A 177 -12.30 9.62 -24.08
N ASP A 178 -13.04 10.55 -24.70
CA ASP A 178 -14.40 10.27 -25.18
C ASP A 178 -14.38 9.34 -26.39
N ASN A 179 -13.28 9.33 -27.15
CA ASN A 179 -13.05 8.38 -28.23
C ASN A 179 -12.75 6.96 -27.75
N ILE A 180 -12.41 6.80 -26.46
CA ILE A 180 -12.12 5.51 -25.82
C ILE A 180 -13.35 5.05 -25.03
N TYR A 181 -13.83 5.89 -24.13
CA TYR A 181 -15.03 5.65 -23.33
C TYR A 181 -15.63 6.98 -22.81
N PRO A 182 -16.74 7.46 -23.38
CA PRO A 182 -17.29 8.79 -23.13
C PRO A 182 -18.00 8.96 -21.78
N HIS A 183 -18.10 7.91 -20.97
CA HIS A 183 -18.87 7.93 -19.73
C HIS A 183 -18.00 7.90 -18.47
N SER A 184 -16.67 7.92 -18.60
CA SER A 184 -15.78 8.00 -17.43
C SER A 184 -15.57 9.47 -17.04
N PRO A 185 -15.95 9.87 -15.81
CA PRO A 185 -15.74 11.23 -15.37
C PRO A 185 -14.27 11.51 -15.02
N CYS A 186 -13.47 10.50 -14.67
CA CYS A 186 -12.04 10.66 -14.39
C CYS A 186 -11.18 9.62 -15.13
N PRO A 187 -11.08 9.70 -16.46
CA PRO A 187 -10.46 8.66 -17.29
C PRO A 187 -9.03 8.28 -16.88
N ILE A 188 -8.23 9.21 -16.36
CA ILE A 188 -6.85 8.92 -15.95
C ILE A 188 -6.74 7.95 -14.77
N TYR A 189 -7.81 7.80 -13.99
CA TYR A 189 -7.89 6.87 -12.87
C TYR A 189 -8.77 5.66 -13.21
N ASP A 190 -9.83 5.88 -13.98
CA ASP A 190 -10.84 4.86 -14.24
C ASP A 190 -10.45 3.97 -15.44
N LEU A 191 -9.66 4.49 -16.38
CA LEU A 191 -9.25 3.84 -17.64
C LEU A 191 -7.75 4.00 -17.95
N PRO A 192 -6.85 3.91 -16.95
CA PRO A 192 -5.45 4.33 -17.11
C PRO A 192 -4.72 3.51 -18.19
N LYS A 193 -4.96 2.19 -18.24
CA LYS A 193 -4.39 1.31 -19.28
C LYS A 193 -4.86 1.73 -20.67
N GLN A 194 -6.17 1.93 -20.85
CA GLN A 194 -6.76 2.24 -22.15
C GLN A 194 -6.28 3.60 -22.66
N LEU A 195 -6.10 4.59 -21.78
CA LEU A 195 -5.51 5.88 -22.18
C LEU A 195 -4.11 5.71 -22.77
N ILE A 196 -3.28 4.83 -22.21
CA ILE A 196 -1.93 4.57 -22.71
C ILE A 196 -1.99 3.71 -23.97
N GLU A 197 -2.69 2.58 -23.92
CA GLU A 197 -2.70 1.60 -25.01
C GLU A 197 -3.37 2.17 -26.27
N GLN A 198 -4.54 2.77 -26.12
CA GLN A 198 -5.39 3.21 -27.23
C GLN A 198 -5.23 4.70 -27.51
N GLY A 199 -5.17 5.52 -26.45
CA GLY A 199 -5.04 6.98 -26.55
C GLY A 199 -3.61 7.47 -26.79
N ARG A 200 -2.62 6.57 -26.71
CA ARG A 200 -1.18 6.89 -26.72
C ARG A 200 -0.81 7.97 -25.69
N CYS A 201 -1.44 7.94 -24.53
CA CYS A 201 -1.11 8.85 -23.44
C CYS A 201 0.35 8.66 -23.02
N PRO A 202 1.18 9.73 -23.02
CA PRO A 202 2.59 9.60 -22.70
C PRO A 202 2.80 9.37 -21.21
N ILE A 203 1.79 9.50 -20.35
CA ILE A 203 1.95 9.48 -18.89
C ILE A 203 0.89 8.63 -18.22
N PHE A 204 1.13 8.31 -16.95
CA PHE A 204 0.13 7.83 -16.01
C PHE A 204 0.22 8.60 -14.69
N LYS A 205 -0.84 8.57 -13.89
CA LYS A 205 -0.82 9.20 -12.57
C LYS A 205 0.09 8.41 -11.64
N LYS A 206 1.03 9.10 -10.98
CA LYS A 206 1.90 8.51 -9.95
C LYS A 206 1.07 7.90 -8.82
N ARG A 207 -0.04 8.54 -8.48
CA ARG A 207 -1.02 8.07 -7.48
C ARG A 207 -1.65 6.72 -7.83
N ALA A 208 -1.61 6.26 -9.08
CA ALA A 208 -2.04 4.91 -9.44
C ALA A 208 -1.30 3.81 -8.65
N VAL A 209 -0.11 4.10 -8.11
CA VAL A 209 0.65 3.15 -7.29
C VAL A 209 0.18 3.12 -5.81
N PHE A 210 -0.42 4.19 -5.30
CA PHE A 210 -0.66 4.34 -3.85
C PHE A 210 -2.05 4.91 -3.53
N ASN A 211 -3.01 4.75 -4.43
CA ASN A 211 -4.37 5.24 -4.21
C ASN A 211 -5.10 4.39 -3.16
N ASP A 212 -6.16 4.93 -2.56
CA ASP A 212 -7.11 4.08 -1.85
C ASP A 212 -7.81 3.16 -2.86
N LEU A 213 -7.95 1.88 -2.52
CA LEU A 213 -8.64 0.89 -3.35
C LEU A 213 -10.13 1.18 -3.50
N GLU A 214 -10.71 1.93 -2.55
CA GLU A 214 -12.12 2.33 -2.57
C GLU A 214 -12.52 2.91 -3.94
N ARG A 215 -11.70 3.79 -4.52
CA ARG A 215 -11.98 4.36 -5.83
C ARG A 215 -12.11 3.28 -6.91
N SER A 216 -11.15 2.36 -6.95
CA SER A 216 -11.07 1.33 -7.98
C SER A 216 -12.26 0.36 -7.92
N VAL A 217 -12.76 0.05 -6.72
CA VAL A 217 -13.90 -0.85 -6.51
C VAL A 217 -15.27 -0.16 -6.58
N ILE A 218 -15.32 1.18 -6.46
CA ILE A 218 -16.54 1.95 -6.69
C ILE A 218 -16.81 2.11 -8.19
N VAL A 219 -15.75 2.39 -8.97
CA VAL A 219 -15.88 2.71 -10.39
C VAL A 219 -15.69 1.48 -11.29
N GLY A 220 -14.96 0.46 -10.82
CA GLY A 220 -14.74 -0.79 -11.55
C GLY A 220 -14.64 -1.99 -10.61
N SER A 221 -13.99 -3.06 -11.05
CA SER A 221 -13.82 -4.30 -10.27
C SER A 221 -12.45 -4.39 -9.60
N GLY A 222 -11.68 -3.29 -9.57
CA GLY A 222 -10.32 -3.23 -9.03
C GLY A 222 -9.21 -3.50 -10.05
N GLU A 223 -9.54 -3.73 -11.32
CA GLU A 223 -8.61 -4.09 -12.40
C GLU A 223 -7.77 -2.93 -12.93
N GLN A 224 -8.19 -1.67 -12.70
CA GLN A 224 -7.66 -0.49 -13.39
C GLN A 224 -6.13 -0.33 -13.22
N ASN A 225 -5.65 -0.32 -11.98
CA ASN A 225 -4.22 -0.17 -11.68
C ASN A 225 -3.43 -1.46 -11.94
N PRO A 226 -3.92 -2.66 -11.55
CA PRO A 226 -3.25 -3.92 -11.89
C PRO A 226 -3.01 -4.11 -13.39
N GLU A 227 -4.04 -3.89 -14.23
CA GLU A 227 -3.89 -4.02 -15.68
C GLU A 227 -2.98 -2.94 -16.28
N LEU A 228 -2.99 -1.73 -15.73
CA LEU A 228 -2.04 -0.68 -16.10
C LEU A 228 -0.60 -1.14 -15.90
N PHE A 229 -0.25 -1.65 -14.72
CA PHE A 229 1.13 -2.03 -14.42
C PHE A 229 1.56 -3.28 -15.17
N GLU A 230 0.64 -4.24 -15.39
CA GLU A 230 0.92 -5.40 -16.24
C GLU A 230 1.19 -4.97 -17.68
N TYR A 231 0.38 -4.07 -18.25
CA TYR A 231 0.60 -3.53 -19.59
C TYR A 231 1.93 -2.79 -19.68
N ILE A 232 2.25 -1.93 -18.72
CA ILE A 232 3.54 -1.22 -18.69
C ILE A 232 4.70 -2.21 -18.68
N LYS A 233 4.62 -3.26 -17.85
CA LYS A 233 5.69 -4.26 -17.70
C LYS A 233 5.88 -5.15 -18.93
N THR A 234 4.79 -5.49 -19.63
CA THR A 234 4.82 -6.51 -20.68
C THR A 234 4.73 -5.97 -22.10
N ALA A 235 4.22 -4.75 -22.29
CA ALA A 235 3.93 -4.16 -23.59
C ALA A 235 4.65 -2.81 -23.85
N THR A 236 5.51 -2.36 -22.93
CA THR A 236 6.26 -1.11 -23.08
C THR A 236 7.72 -1.25 -22.66
N ASP A 237 8.58 -0.35 -23.13
CA ASP A 237 10.00 -0.26 -22.72
C ASP A 237 10.20 0.63 -21.49
N TYR A 238 9.12 0.99 -20.77
CA TYR A 238 9.21 1.88 -19.62
C TYR A 238 10.03 1.23 -18.49
N PRO A 239 11.07 1.91 -17.96
CA PRO A 239 11.95 1.33 -16.96
C PRO A 239 11.26 1.29 -15.58
N ILE A 240 10.52 0.20 -15.30
CA ILE A 240 9.74 0.04 -14.06
C ILE A 240 10.57 0.19 -12.78
N ALA A 241 11.88 -0.06 -12.84
CA ALA A 241 12.80 0.19 -11.74
C ALA A 241 12.86 1.67 -11.30
N LEU A 242 12.58 2.63 -12.20
CA LEU A 242 12.45 4.04 -11.83
C LEU A 242 11.18 4.31 -11.00
N LEU A 243 10.11 3.55 -11.26
CA LEU A 243 8.88 3.65 -10.47
C LEU A 243 9.15 3.25 -9.03
N ALA A 244 9.84 2.13 -8.80
CA ALA A 244 10.24 1.66 -7.48
C ALA A 244 10.98 2.75 -6.68
N LYS A 245 11.98 3.39 -7.29
CA LYS A 245 12.73 4.50 -6.67
C LYS A 245 11.88 5.72 -6.34
N ALA A 246 10.86 5.99 -7.15
CA ALA A 246 9.96 7.13 -6.96
C ALA A 246 8.88 6.90 -5.90
N VAL A 247 8.58 5.64 -5.54
CA VAL A 247 7.44 5.32 -4.68
C VAL A 247 7.80 4.62 -3.38
N LEU A 248 8.77 3.70 -3.38
CA LEU A 248 9.11 2.90 -2.20
C LEU A 248 9.56 3.76 -1.00
N PRO A 249 10.37 4.83 -1.15
CA PRO A 249 10.79 5.61 0.02
C PRO A 249 9.67 6.47 0.64
N TYR A 250 8.61 6.76 -0.11
CA TYR A 250 7.68 7.84 0.23
C TYR A 250 6.25 7.40 0.53
N TYR A 251 5.86 6.19 0.11
CA TYR A 251 4.48 5.71 0.28
C TYR A 251 4.46 4.37 1.04
N HIS A 252 3.41 4.14 1.83
CA HIS A 252 3.28 2.91 2.60
C HIS A 252 3.15 1.69 1.67
N TYR A 253 3.89 0.62 1.95
CA TYR A 253 3.96 -0.54 1.05
C TYR A 253 2.63 -1.24 0.83
N ASP A 254 1.75 -1.27 1.83
CA ASP A 254 0.39 -1.83 1.71
C ASP A 254 -0.40 -1.22 0.52
N LEU A 255 -0.32 0.10 0.33
CA LEU A 255 -0.99 0.77 -0.80
C LEU A 255 -0.36 0.35 -2.14
N ILE A 256 0.97 0.27 -2.18
CA ILE A 256 1.75 -0.21 -3.34
C ILE A 256 1.36 -1.65 -3.69
N HIS A 257 1.33 -2.50 -2.67
CA HIS A 257 1.02 -3.91 -2.79
C HIS A 257 -0.36 -4.14 -3.42
N LYS A 258 -1.37 -3.43 -2.91
CA LYS A 258 -2.75 -3.55 -3.38
C LYS A 258 -2.94 -2.98 -4.79
N ASN A 259 -2.42 -1.78 -5.08
CA ASN A 259 -2.64 -1.14 -6.38
C ASN A 259 -1.83 -1.76 -7.53
N MET A 260 -0.63 -2.28 -7.25
CA MET A 260 0.18 -2.99 -8.25
C MET A 260 -0.20 -4.47 -8.36
N ALA A 261 -1.17 -4.95 -7.60
CA ALA A 261 -1.49 -6.37 -7.45
C ALA A 261 -0.22 -7.23 -7.28
N ASN A 262 0.58 -6.90 -6.27
CA ASN A 262 1.82 -7.62 -5.92
C ASN A 262 1.51 -8.98 -5.26
N VAL A 263 0.70 -9.78 -5.95
CA VAL A 263 0.25 -11.11 -5.60
C VAL A 263 0.48 -12.00 -6.83
N SER A 264 1.21 -13.10 -6.67
CA SER A 264 1.40 -14.08 -7.74
C SER A 264 0.67 -15.38 -7.42
N ILE A 265 -0.23 -15.79 -8.31
CA ILE A 265 -0.87 -17.11 -8.28
C ILE A 265 -0.17 -17.97 -9.34
N MET A 266 0.46 -19.05 -8.91
CA MET A 266 1.26 -19.91 -9.80
C MET A 266 0.81 -21.36 -9.71
N SER A 267 1.02 -22.13 -10.78
CA SER A 267 0.56 -23.52 -10.77
C SER A 267 1.34 -24.37 -9.76
N ARG A 268 0.62 -25.21 -9.02
CA ARG A 268 1.22 -26.23 -8.14
C ARG A 268 1.80 -27.41 -8.92
N THR A 269 1.26 -27.71 -10.10
CA THR A 269 1.55 -28.98 -10.81
C THR A 269 2.25 -28.78 -12.15
N GLU A 270 2.23 -27.57 -12.68
CA GLU A 270 2.90 -27.21 -13.93
C GLU A 270 4.00 -26.20 -13.66
N SER A 271 5.16 -26.36 -14.29
CA SER A 271 6.27 -25.42 -14.16
C SER A 271 6.57 -24.73 -15.48
N LYS A 272 6.95 -23.45 -15.42
CA LYS A 272 7.68 -22.83 -16.52
C LYS A 272 9.05 -23.53 -16.64
N VAL A 273 9.45 -23.90 -17.85
CA VAL A 273 10.81 -24.38 -18.10
C VAL A 273 11.75 -23.19 -17.88
N ASN A 274 12.64 -23.28 -16.89
CA ASN A 274 13.61 -22.25 -16.63
C ASN A 274 14.94 -22.85 -16.15
N ASP A 275 16.02 -22.53 -16.86
CA ASP A 275 17.39 -22.81 -16.43
C ASP A 275 17.89 -21.62 -15.59
N SER A 276 17.37 -21.52 -14.36
CA SER A 276 17.77 -20.46 -13.43
C SER A 276 19.29 -20.48 -13.22
N GLN A 277 19.89 -19.29 -13.27
CA GLN A 277 21.30 -19.09 -12.98
C GLN A 277 21.54 -18.63 -11.54
N SER A 278 20.46 -18.39 -10.78
CA SER A 278 20.55 -17.93 -9.39
C SER A 278 21.15 -19.02 -8.51
N LYS A 279 22.15 -18.67 -7.71
CA LYS A 279 22.63 -19.54 -6.63
C LYS A 279 21.66 -19.48 -5.47
N ILE A 280 21.14 -20.63 -5.07
CA ILE A 280 20.02 -20.70 -4.11
C ILE A 280 20.44 -21.53 -2.89
N ALA A 281 20.08 -21.02 -1.70
CA ALA A 281 20.12 -21.78 -0.46
C ALA A 281 18.69 -22.05 0.06
N LEU A 282 18.45 -23.27 0.54
CA LEU A 282 17.30 -23.60 1.38
C LEU A 282 17.78 -23.77 2.81
N ILE A 283 17.20 -23.01 3.73
CA ILE A 283 17.52 -23.07 5.15
C ILE A 283 16.29 -23.58 5.89
N ILE A 284 16.45 -24.72 6.58
CA ILE A 284 15.37 -25.40 7.30
C ILE A 284 15.73 -25.46 8.78
N HIS A 285 14.95 -24.81 9.64
CA HIS A 285 15.09 -24.99 11.08
C HIS A 285 14.21 -26.14 11.57
N LEU A 286 14.82 -27.16 12.19
CA LEU A 286 14.12 -28.35 12.69
C LEU A 286 14.32 -28.55 14.19
N TYR A 287 13.22 -28.62 14.93
CA TYR A 287 13.18 -28.94 16.35
C TYR A 287 12.51 -30.30 16.63
N PHE A 288 11.54 -30.72 15.83
CA PHE A 288 10.74 -31.93 16.05
C PHE A 288 11.23 -33.09 15.18
N GLU A 289 11.74 -34.16 15.81
CA GLU A 289 12.24 -35.35 15.10
C GLU A 289 11.19 -36.02 14.19
N ASP A 290 9.92 -36.00 14.60
CA ASP A 290 8.84 -36.61 13.82
C ASP A 290 8.49 -35.81 12.57
N MET A 291 8.89 -34.54 12.47
CA MET A 291 8.71 -33.71 11.27
C MET A 291 9.86 -33.81 10.27
N VAL A 292 10.98 -34.46 10.62
CA VAL A 292 12.16 -34.55 9.74
C VAL A 292 11.81 -35.15 8.38
N ASP A 293 11.00 -36.20 8.33
CA ASP A 293 10.68 -36.90 7.07
C ASP A 293 9.87 -36.02 6.11
N ASP A 294 8.93 -35.23 6.65
CA ASP A 294 8.13 -34.28 5.88
C ASP A 294 9.01 -33.17 5.30
N PHE A 295 9.92 -32.60 6.11
CA PHE A 295 10.83 -31.54 5.65
C PHE A 295 11.91 -32.02 4.70
N LEU A 296 12.37 -33.26 4.83
CA LEU A 296 13.22 -33.89 3.83
C LEU A 296 12.47 -34.12 2.50
N SER A 297 11.16 -34.38 2.57
CA SER A 297 10.32 -34.44 1.37
C SER A 297 10.17 -33.05 0.71
N TYR A 298 9.90 -32.00 1.49
CA TYR A 298 9.87 -30.62 0.98
C TYR A 298 11.23 -30.19 0.39
N ALA A 299 12.34 -30.54 1.05
CA ALA A 299 13.70 -30.30 0.56
C ALA A 299 13.94 -30.93 -0.83
N SER A 300 13.37 -32.12 -1.08
CA SER A 300 13.52 -32.82 -2.36
C SER A 300 12.84 -32.12 -3.54
N TYR A 301 11.92 -31.18 -3.28
CA TYR A 301 11.25 -30.40 -4.32
C TYR A 301 12.14 -29.32 -4.93
N PHE A 302 13.23 -28.94 -4.27
CA PHE A 302 14.15 -27.94 -4.79
C PHE A 302 15.02 -28.53 -5.90
N PRO A 303 15.54 -27.73 -6.85
CA PRO A 303 16.50 -28.23 -7.82
C PRO A 303 17.74 -28.86 -7.15
N LYS A 304 18.33 -29.87 -7.78
CA LYS A 304 19.55 -30.55 -7.27
C LYS A 304 20.76 -29.61 -7.05
N THR A 305 20.72 -28.42 -7.66
CA THR A 305 21.75 -27.37 -7.56
C THR A 305 21.60 -26.51 -6.31
N VAL A 306 20.51 -26.66 -5.56
CA VAL A 306 20.26 -25.92 -4.32
C VAL A 306 21.05 -26.54 -3.17
N ASP A 307 21.78 -25.69 -2.44
CA ASP A 307 22.40 -26.09 -1.18
C ASP A 307 21.37 -26.05 -0.05
N ILE A 308 21.34 -27.09 0.77
CA ILE A 308 20.40 -27.21 1.88
C ILE A 308 21.14 -27.15 3.21
N PHE A 309 20.71 -26.25 4.07
CA PHE A 309 21.21 -26.08 5.43
C PHE A 309 20.11 -26.42 6.41
N ILE A 310 20.36 -27.38 7.29
CA ILE A 310 19.43 -27.76 8.36
C ILE A 310 19.99 -27.25 9.67
N THR A 311 19.33 -26.25 10.27
CA THR A 311 19.68 -25.76 11.60
C THR A 311 18.91 -26.55 12.65
N THR A 312 19.59 -27.04 13.68
CA THR A 312 18.92 -27.73 14.79
C THR A 312 19.75 -27.68 16.07
N SER A 313 19.08 -27.68 17.22
CA SER A 313 19.71 -27.89 18.53
C SER A 313 19.57 -29.34 19.01
N GLN A 314 18.87 -30.19 18.26
CA GLN A 314 18.38 -31.48 18.75
C GLN A 314 19.22 -32.64 18.20
N ALA A 315 19.83 -33.41 19.11
CA ALA A 315 20.74 -34.49 18.75
C ALA A 315 20.04 -35.62 17.96
N ASN A 316 18.79 -35.93 18.28
CA ASN A 316 17.96 -36.89 17.56
C ASN A 316 17.59 -36.42 16.15
N VAL A 317 17.22 -35.14 15.98
CA VAL A 317 17.00 -34.52 14.66
C VAL A 317 18.27 -34.62 13.82
N LYS A 318 19.43 -34.23 14.37
CA LYS A 318 20.73 -34.32 13.70
C LYS A 318 21.07 -35.75 13.27
N ALA A 319 20.85 -36.73 14.15
CA ALA A 319 21.08 -38.14 13.85
C ALA A 319 20.17 -38.62 12.70
N LYS A 320 18.88 -38.29 12.75
CA LYS A 320 17.90 -38.69 11.73
C LYS A 320 18.18 -38.05 10.38
N VAL A 321 18.48 -36.75 10.34
CA VAL A 321 18.90 -36.04 9.12
C VAL A 321 20.18 -36.67 8.54
N THR A 322 21.18 -36.94 9.37
CA THR A 322 22.44 -37.54 8.91
C THR A 322 22.25 -38.93 8.32
N ALA A 323 21.33 -39.73 8.87
CA ALA A 323 21.01 -41.06 8.35
C ALA A 323 20.26 -41.01 7.01
N ARG A 324 19.44 -39.97 6.79
CA ARG A 324 18.53 -39.85 5.64
C ARG A 324 19.03 -38.92 4.54
N LYS A 325 20.08 -38.11 4.77
CA LYS A 325 20.55 -37.12 3.77
C LYS A 325 21.03 -37.73 2.45
N GLN A 326 21.41 -39.01 2.44
CA GLN A 326 21.80 -39.73 1.22
C GLN A 326 20.61 -40.11 0.34
N ASP A 327 19.38 -40.04 0.86
CA ASP A 327 18.15 -40.34 0.13
C ASP A 327 17.74 -39.19 -0.80
N ILE A 328 18.44 -38.06 -0.73
CA ILE A 328 18.10 -36.78 -1.36
C ILE A 328 19.28 -36.37 -2.24
N GLN A 329 18.99 -35.76 -3.39
CA GLN A 329 20.01 -35.45 -4.41
C GLN A 329 20.80 -34.18 -4.11
N GLN A 330 20.25 -33.31 -3.26
CA GLN A 330 20.80 -32.03 -2.86
C GLN A 330 21.88 -32.21 -1.78
N ASN A 331 22.82 -31.27 -1.73
CA ASN A 331 23.83 -31.25 -0.69
C ASN A 331 23.23 -30.75 0.63
N ILE A 332 23.28 -31.56 1.69
CA ILE A 332 22.73 -31.21 3.00
C ILE A 332 23.85 -31.02 4.03
N THR A 333 23.89 -29.83 4.61
CA THR A 333 24.77 -29.45 5.73
C THR A 333 23.95 -29.22 6.99
N VAL A 334 24.34 -29.85 8.10
CA VAL A 334 23.70 -29.62 9.41
C VAL A 334 24.49 -28.55 10.17
N VAL A 335 23.77 -27.56 10.70
CA VAL A 335 24.31 -26.44 11.47
C VAL A 335 23.76 -26.54 12.89
N ASP A 336 24.66 -26.68 13.87
CA ASP A 336 24.27 -26.69 15.28
C ASP A 336 23.91 -25.26 15.72
N VAL A 337 22.76 -25.10 16.37
CA VAL A 337 22.26 -23.80 16.88
C VAL A 337 21.71 -23.94 18.30
N ASP A 338 21.58 -22.81 19.01
CA ASP A 338 20.76 -22.73 20.22
C ASP A 338 19.28 -22.58 19.81
N ASN A 339 18.36 -23.14 20.60
CA ASN A 339 16.92 -23.04 20.35
C ASN A 339 16.28 -21.81 21.00
N ARG A 340 17.02 -21.05 21.82
CA ARG A 340 16.54 -19.79 22.40
C ARG A 340 16.17 -18.82 21.29
N GLY A 341 14.93 -18.31 21.28
CA GLY A 341 14.44 -17.47 20.18
C GLY A 341 13.96 -18.22 18.95
N ARG A 342 14.03 -19.57 18.96
CA ARG A 342 13.48 -20.48 17.95
C ARG A 342 13.93 -20.13 16.53
N ASP A 343 13.04 -20.25 15.55
CA ASP A 343 13.25 -20.02 14.12
C ASP A 343 13.90 -18.67 13.82
N VAL A 344 13.48 -17.60 14.51
CA VAL A 344 14.01 -16.25 14.25
C VAL A 344 15.50 -16.15 14.59
N SER A 345 15.91 -16.68 15.75
CA SER A 345 17.32 -16.71 16.13
C SER A 345 18.13 -17.68 15.27
N ALA A 346 17.53 -18.80 14.86
CA ALA A 346 18.17 -19.77 13.99
C ALA A 346 18.49 -19.15 12.62
N LEU A 347 17.63 -18.25 12.12
CA LEU A 347 17.88 -17.46 10.91
C LEU A 347 18.94 -16.37 11.15
N LEU A 348 18.74 -15.51 12.14
CA LEU A 348 19.55 -14.29 12.30
C LEU A 348 20.91 -14.48 12.97
N VAL A 349 21.06 -15.54 13.77
CA VAL A 349 22.32 -15.88 14.45
C VAL A 349 22.92 -17.13 13.81
N GLY A 350 22.15 -18.22 13.78
CA GLY A 350 22.64 -19.52 13.30
C GLY A 350 23.00 -19.53 11.82
N ALA A 351 22.16 -18.95 10.97
CA ALA A 351 22.34 -18.93 9.52
C ALA A 351 23.03 -17.67 8.97
N LYS A 352 23.38 -16.70 9.82
CA LYS A 352 24.05 -15.45 9.41
C LYS A 352 25.28 -15.70 8.50
N PRO A 353 26.23 -16.59 8.84
CA PRO A 353 27.40 -16.82 7.98
C PRO A 353 27.08 -17.34 6.58
N ILE A 354 25.98 -18.08 6.43
CA ILE A 354 25.52 -18.61 5.14
C ILE A 354 24.93 -17.48 4.30
N ILE A 355 24.07 -16.66 4.92
CA ILE A 355 23.32 -15.60 4.24
C ILE A 355 24.22 -14.42 3.87
N THR A 356 25.21 -14.08 4.71
CA THR A 356 26.14 -12.97 4.47
C THR A 356 27.41 -13.36 3.72
N SER A 357 27.56 -14.63 3.32
CA SER A 357 28.72 -15.13 2.56
C SER A 357 28.93 -14.42 1.22
N GLY A 358 27.85 -13.92 0.61
CA GLY A 358 27.84 -13.43 -0.77
C GLY A 358 27.72 -14.53 -1.82
N ASP A 359 27.57 -15.79 -1.42
CA ASP A 359 27.49 -16.94 -2.34
C ASP A 359 26.09 -17.18 -2.92
N TYR A 360 25.04 -16.62 -2.31
CA TYR A 360 23.65 -16.90 -2.68
C TYR A 360 22.91 -15.64 -3.15
N ASP A 361 22.23 -15.76 -4.28
CA ASP A 361 21.38 -14.71 -4.85
C ASP A 361 19.98 -14.72 -4.24
N LEU A 362 19.53 -15.89 -3.79
CA LEU A 362 18.19 -16.16 -3.31
C LEU A 362 18.22 -17.21 -2.18
N VAL A 363 17.41 -16.98 -1.15
CA VAL A 363 17.30 -17.87 0.00
C VAL A 363 15.83 -18.19 0.25
N CYS A 364 15.52 -19.46 0.48
CA CYS A 364 14.24 -19.88 1.08
C CYS A 364 14.51 -20.23 2.55
N PHE A 365 13.77 -19.61 3.47
CA PHE A 365 13.78 -20.00 4.88
C PHE A 365 12.45 -20.66 5.25
N THR A 366 12.54 -21.79 5.95
CA THR A 366 11.40 -22.51 6.48
C THR A 366 11.76 -23.21 7.79
N HIS A 367 10.77 -23.59 8.56
CA HIS A 367 10.98 -24.26 9.84
C HIS A 367 9.81 -25.15 10.19
N ASP A 368 10.04 -26.14 11.05
CA ASP A 368 8.95 -26.93 11.62
C ASP A 368 8.15 -26.14 12.66
N LYS A 369 6.87 -26.48 12.78
CA LYS A 369 5.95 -25.75 13.65
C LYS A 369 4.87 -26.67 14.16
N LYS A 370 4.73 -26.71 15.48
CA LYS A 370 3.59 -27.30 16.18
C LYS A 370 2.99 -26.27 17.12
N THR A 371 1.72 -25.94 16.90
CA THR A 371 0.99 -25.01 17.76
C THR A 371 0.40 -25.78 18.94
N LEU A 372 1.10 -25.76 20.07
CA LEU A 372 0.64 -26.42 21.31
C LEU A 372 -0.09 -25.45 22.28
N GLN A 373 -0.12 -24.15 21.95
CA GLN A 373 -0.53 -23.07 22.87
C GLN A 373 -1.89 -22.43 22.54
N LEU A 374 -2.45 -22.68 21.34
CA LEU A 374 -3.77 -22.18 20.92
C LEU A 374 -4.81 -23.30 21.01
N GLY A 375 -6.09 -22.94 21.18
CA GLY A 375 -7.16 -23.86 21.59
C GLY A 375 -7.41 -25.04 20.64
N SER A 376 -6.96 -24.96 19.38
CA SER A 376 -7.02 -26.04 18.40
C SER A 376 -5.66 -26.28 17.74
N GLU A 377 -5.06 -27.44 18.00
CA GLU A 377 -3.84 -27.90 17.32
C GLU A 377 -4.05 -27.98 15.79
N THR A 378 -5.24 -28.37 15.35
CA THR A 378 -5.61 -28.44 13.92
C THR A 378 -5.60 -27.07 13.24
N SER A 379 -6.03 -26.02 13.93
CA SER A 379 -5.93 -24.64 13.40
C SER A 379 -4.48 -24.23 13.19
N GLY A 380 -3.60 -24.60 14.13
CA GLY A 380 -2.16 -24.38 14.02
C GLY A 380 -1.48 -25.17 12.92
N TYR A 381 -1.81 -26.46 12.78
CA TYR A 381 -1.41 -27.28 11.64
C TYR A 381 -1.83 -26.63 10.32
N SER A 382 -3.08 -26.18 10.22
CA SER A 382 -3.60 -25.54 9.00
C SER A 382 -2.88 -24.24 8.66
N PHE A 383 -2.44 -23.48 9.66
CA PHE A 383 -1.60 -22.30 9.43
C PHE A 383 -0.20 -22.70 8.92
N ALA A 384 0.47 -23.65 9.56
CA ALA A 384 1.76 -24.15 9.08
C ALA A 384 1.65 -24.71 7.64
N HIS A 385 0.61 -25.50 7.37
CA HIS A 385 0.30 -26.05 6.05
C HIS A 385 0.06 -24.95 5.00
N LYS A 386 -0.69 -23.88 5.35
CA LYS A 386 -0.87 -22.69 4.50
C LYS A 386 0.50 -22.11 4.11
N CYS A 387 1.42 -21.96 5.05
CA CYS A 387 2.76 -21.46 4.76
C CYS A 387 3.55 -22.40 3.84
N TYR A 388 3.61 -23.68 4.16
CA TYR A 388 4.39 -24.66 3.38
C TYR A 388 3.89 -24.79 1.94
N GLU A 389 2.58 -24.98 1.74
CA GLU A 389 2.02 -25.15 0.39
C GLU A 389 2.22 -23.93 -0.50
N ASN A 390 2.23 -22.72 0.08
CA ASN A 390 2.37 -21.47 -0.68
C ASN A 390 3.82 -20.98 -0.80
N ILE A 391 4.80 -21.64 -0.18
CA ILE A 391 6.22 -21.30 -0.30
C ILE A 391 7.00 -22.40 -1.04
N HIS A 392 6.72 -23.66 -0.76
CA HIS A 392 7.47 -24.81 -1.30
C HIS A 392 6.61 -26.07 -1.50
N GLY A 393 5.31 -25.94 -1.75
CA GLY A 393 4.36 -27.06 -1.79
C GLY A 393 4.61 -28.17 -2.84
N SER A 394 5.41 -27.92 -3.87
CA SER A 394 5.80 -28.92 -4.87
C SER A 394 7.06 -28.49 -5.61
N ALA A 395 7.68 -29.43 -6.35
CA ALA A 395 8.81 -29.14 -7.22
C ALA A 395 8.47 -28.12 -8.33
N GLN A 396 7.29 -28.25 -8.95
CA GLN A 396 6.85 -27.33 -9.99
C GLN A 396 6.58 -25.93 -9.44
N TYR A 397 5.97 -25.84 -8.26
CA TYR A 397 5.72 -24.57 -7.61
C TYR A 397 7.02 -23.87 -7.20
N VAL A 398 7.97 -24.60 -6.60
CA VAL A 398 9.31 -24.07 -6.29
C VAL A 398 10.00 -23.54 -7.54
N SER A 399 9.94 -24.26 -8.67
CA SER A 399 10.48 -23.79 -9.96
C SER A 399 9.81 -22.50 -10.44
N ASN A 400 8.50 -22.35 -10.22
CA ASN A 400 7.77 -21.14 -10.58
C ASN A 400 8.14 -19.96 -9.67
N VAL A 401 8.32 -20.17 -8.36
CA VAL A 401 8.79 -19.14 -7.42
C VAL A 401 10.20 -18.67 -7.79
N ILE A 402 11.12 -19.59 -8.12
CA ILE A 402 12.47 -19.22 -8.60
C ILE A 402 12.38 -18.36 -9.85
N SER A 403 11.54 -18.76 -10.81
CA SER A 403 11.32 -18.00 -12.06
C SER A 403 10.73 -16.61 -11.79
N LEU A 404 9.85 -16.47 -10.80
CA LEU A 404 9.31 -15.18 -10.38
C LEU A 404 10.42 -14.22 -9.92
N PHE A 405 11.40 -14.69 -9.16
CA PHE A 405 12.58 -13.89 -8.78
C PHE A 405 13.49 -13.62 -9.98
N ASP A 406 13.68 -14.57 -10.89
CA ASP A 406 14.51 -14.34 -12.07
C ASP A 406 13.92 -13.25 -12.98
N ASP A 407 12.60 -13.27 -13.19
CA ASP A 407 11.85 -12.31 -14.01
C ASP A 407 11.70 -10.94 -13.34
N ASN A 408 11.73 -10.88 -12.00
CA ASN A 408 11.56 -9.63 -11.24
C ASN A 408 12.78 -9.33 -10.36
N LYS A 409 13.70 -8.50 -10.90
CA LYS A 409 14.91 -8.10 -10.17
C LYS A 409 14.62 -7.18 -8.97
N GLN A 410 13.48 -6.50 -8.94
CA GLN A 410 13.04 -5.70 -7.79
C GLN A 410 12.23 -6.51 -6.78
N LEU A 411 11.96 -7.80 -7.00
CA LEU A 411 11.37 -8.66 -5.97
C LEU A 411 12.42 -9.00 -4.92
N GLY A 412 12.22 -8.51 -3.69
CA GLY A 412 13.09 -8.78 -2.55
C GLY A 412 12.56 -9.88 -1.65
N LEU A 413 11.25 -9.94 -1.45
CA LEU A 413 10.58 -10.91 -0.57
C LEU A 413 9.40 -11.57 -1.27
N ALA A 414 9.25 -12.89 -1.11
CA ALA A 414 8.02 -13.60 -1.45
C ALA A 414 7.46 -14.33 -0.22
N VAL A 415 6.24 -13.97 0.17
CA VAL A 415 5.63 -14.39 1.44
C VAL A 415 4.31 -15.13 1.19
N ALA A 416 3.94 -16.04 2.09
CA ALA A 416 2.63 -16.67 2.05
C ALA A 416 1.52 -15.68 2.47
N PRO A 417 0.25 -15.91 2.11
CA PRO A 417 -0.86 -15.12 2.63
C PRO A 417 -0.94 -15.20 4.15
N ALA A 418 -1.31 -14.08 4.79
CA ALA A 418 -1.54 -14.07 6.23
C ALA A 418 -2.58 -15.12 6.65
N PRO A 419 -2.45 -15.73 7.85
CA PRO A 419 -3.49 -16.60 8.37
C PRO A 419 -4.74 -15.77 8.63
N ASN A 420 -5.92 -16.32 8.37
CA ASN A 420 -7.20 -15.60 8.47
C ASN A 420 -8.37 -16.56 8.82
N HIS A 421 -8.05 -17.64 9.52
CA HIS A 421 -8.98 -18.70 9.89
C HIS A 421 -8.91 -19.01 11.39
N GLY A 422 -10.00 -19.53 11.96
CA GLY A 422 -10.06 -19.93 13.37
C GLY A 422 -9.57 -18.85 14.32
N ASP A 423 -8.72 -19.22 15.28
CA ASP A 423 -8.14 -18.30 16.27
C ASP A 423 -7.19 -17.26 15.66
N TYR A 424 -6.88 -17.33 14.36
CA TYR A 424 -6.06 -16.35 13.64
C TYR A 424 -6.88 -15.29 12.91
N PHE A 425 -8.23 -15.32 12.96
CA PHE A 425 -9.08 -14.38 12.23
C PHE A 425 -8.87 -12.90 12.63
N TRP A 426 -8.25 -12.64 13.79
CA TRP A 426 -7.89 -11.28 14.24
C TRP A 426 -6.94 -10.52 13.28
N THR A 427 -6.24 -11.21 12.39
CA THR A 427 -5.38 -10.61 11.34
C THR A 427 -6.19 -9.84 10.30
N VAL A 428 -7.46 -10.19 10.12
CA VAL A 428 -8.38 -9.52 9.19
C VAL A 428 -8.93 -8.24 9.82
N GLU A 429 -9.13 -8.25 11.14
CA GLU A 429 -9.71 -7.12 11.88
C GLU A 429 -8.69 -6.01 12.14
N LYS A 430 -7.44 -6.38 12.41
CA LYS A 430 -6.43 -5.46 12.94
C LYS A 430 -5.09 -5.67 12.24
N ASN A 431 -4.43 -4.55 11.92
CA ASN A 431 -3.21 -4.54 11.10
C ASN A 431 -1.93 -5.00 11.84
N TRP A 432 -1.89 -4.89 13.18
CA TRP A 432 -0.68 -5.08 13.99
C TRP A 432 -0.82 -6.12 15.11
N THR A 433 -1.90 -6.87 15.12
CA THR A 433 -2.33 -7.79 16.19
C THR A 433 -1.49 -9.06 16.38
N PRO A 434 -1.78 -9.88 17.41
CA PRO A 434 -2.77 -9.68 18.50
C PRO A 434 -2.35 -8.65 19.56
N ASP A 435 -1.06 -8.43 19.78
CA ASP A 435 -0.55 -7.51 20.80
C ASP A 435 -0.38 -6.08 20.23
N PRO A 436 -0.96 -5.05 20.87
CA PRO A 436 -0.81 -3.66 20.43
C PRO A 436 0.63 -3.14 20.44
N LYS A 437 1.54 -3.79 21.19
CA LYS A 437 2.97 -3.42 21.25
C LYS A 437 3.74 -3.74 19.97
N ASN A 438 3.19 -4.57 19.07
CA ASN A 438 3.88 -4.95 17.85
C ASN A 438 4.25 -3.73 16.99
N LEU A 439 3.37 -2.72 16.89
CA LEU A 439 3.69 -1.48 16.17
C LEU A 439 4.86 -0.73 16.80
N SER A 440 4.80 -0.48 18.11
CA SER A 440 5.86 0.26 18.81
C SER A 440 7.19 -0.49 18.80
N ASN A 441 7.16 -1.81 18.98
CA ASN A 441 8.36 -2.65 18.94
C ASN A 441 8.98 -2.68 17.54
N THR A 442 8.16 -2.80 16.50
CA THR A 442 8.63 -2.78 15.11
C THR A 442 9.21 -1.42 14.75
N LYS A 443 8.55 -0.31 15.13
CA LYS A 443 9.10 1.05 14.94
C LYS A 443 10.45 1.22 15.62
N SER A 444 10.55 0.81 16.90
CA SER A 444 11.80 0.90 17.66
C SER A 444 12.92 0.07 17.02
N LEU A 445 12.59 -1.10 16.47
CA LEU A 445 13.54 -1.93 15.73
C LEU A 445 13.99 -1.26 14.43
N LEU A 446 13.06 -0.75 13.62
CA LEU A 446 13.36 -0.11 12.34
C LEU A 446 14.21 1.16 12.53
N GLU A 447 13.96 1.94 13.59
CA GLU A 447 14.81 3.07 13.99
C GLU A 447 16.24 2.59 14.34
N ARG A 448 16.38 1.49 15.09
CA ARG A 448 17.70 0.90 15.42
C ARG A 448 18.45 0.40 14.18
N LEU A 449 17.73 0.00 13.14
CA LEU A 449 18.27 -0.49 11.87
C LEU A 449 18.43 0.61 10.81
N ASP A 450 18.17 1.87 11.16
CA ASP A 450 18.29 3.02 10.25
C ASP A 450 17.40 2.87 9.00
N VAL A 451 16.15 2.40 9.17
CA VAL A 451 15.18 2.17 8.09
C VAL A 451 14.25 3.37 7.93
N HIS A 452 14.18 3.92 6.71
CA HIS A 452 13.52 5.18 6.40
C HIS A 452 12.36 5.00 5.40
N VAL A 453 11.25 4.43 5.87
CA VAL A 453 10.02 4.26 5.08
C VAL A 453 8.77 4.57 5.90
N PRO A 454 7.63 4.90 5.27
CA PRO A 454 6.40 5.17 6.00
C PRO A 454 5.87 3.94 6.74
N ILE A 455 5.50 4.13 8.01
CA ILE A 455 4.90 3.09 8.87
C ILE A 455 3.62 3.66 9.49
N ALA A 456 2.48 2.99 9.30
CA ALA A 456 1.19 3.48 9.74
C ALA A 456 0.39 2.41 10.54
N LEU A 457 -0.43 2.86 11.50
CA LEU A 457 -1.24 1.96 12.34
C LEU A 457 -2.40 1.32 11.56
N ASP A 458 -2.95 2.05 10.60
CA ASP A 458 -4.08 1.71 9.75
C ASP A 458 -3.69 0.90 8.51
N HIS A 459 -2.40 0.58 8.33
CA HIS A 459 -1.91 -0.25 7.23
C HIS A 459 -1.21 -1.51 7.76
N GLN A 460 -1.51 -2.66 7.15
CA GLN A 460 -0.93 -3.94 7.52
C GLN A 460 0.47 -4.13 6.90
N PRO A 461 1.46 -4.65 7.65
CA PRO A 461 2.70 -5.10 7.03
C PRO A 461 2.47 -6.36 6.20
N ILE A 462 2.98 -6.39 4.96
CA ILE A 462 2.97 -7.58 4.10
C ILE A 462 4.12 -8.51 4.52
N ALA A 463 4.03 -9.00 5.75
CA ALA A 463 5.08 -9.75 6.43
C ALA A 463 4.92 -11.26 6.25
N PRO A 464 6.02 -12.04 6.34
CA PRO A 464 5.97 -13.49 6.37
C PRO A 464 5.48 -13.98 7.75
N ILE A 465 4.20 -13.77 8.05
CA ILE A 465 3.60 -14.21 9.32
C ILE A 465 3.71 -15.74 9.40
N GLY A 466 4.46 -16.23 10.39
CA GLY A 466 4.87 -17.63 10.52
C GLY A 466 6.27 -17.95 9.99
N SER A 467 7.11 -16.97 9.67
CA SER A 467 8.54 -17.10 9.34
C SER A 467 8.90 -18.13 8.25
N VAL A 468 8.06 -18.31 7.24
CA VAL A 468 8.35 -19.16 6.07
C VAL A 468 8.22 -18.32 4.80
N PHE A 469 9.34 -18.10 4.10
CA PHE A 469 9.40 -17.14 2.99
C PHE A 469 10.67 -17.27 2.15
N TRP A 470 10.63 -16.65 0.97
CA TRP A 470 11.79 -16.45 0.11
C TRP A 470 12.29 -15.02 0.22
N PHE A 471 13.59 -14.82 0.14
CA PHE A 471 14.19 -13.49 0.13
C PHE A 471 15.51 -13.43 -0.64
N ARG A 472 15.80 -12.26 -1.21
CA ARG A 472 17.16 -11.89 -1.61
C ARG A 472 17.94 -11.46 -0.37
N PRO A 473 19.16 -11.96 -0.11
CA PRO A 473 19.96 -11.50 1.02
C PRO A 473 20.14 -9.97 1.07
N GLN A 474 20.33 -9.34 -0.08
CA GLN A 474 20.45 -7.87 -0.20
C GLN A 474 19.20 -7.11 0.22
N ALA A 475 18.00 -7.68 0.07
CA ALA A 475 16.75 -7.02 0.44
C ALA A 475 16.60 -6.87 1.96
N ILE A 476 17.30 -7.68 2.75
CA ILE A 476 17.21 -7.63 4.22
C ILE A 476 18.59 -7.51 4.89
N SER A 477 19.59 -6.99 4.16
CA SER A 477 20.98 -6.92 4.65
C SER A 477 21.11 -6.15 5.95
N LYS A 478 20.37 -5.05 6.12
CA LYS A 478 20.35 -4.23 7.35
C LYS A 478 20.05 -5.06 8.60
N LEU A 479 19.25 -6.12 8.46
CA LEU A 479 18.94 -7.01 9.58
C LEU A 479 20.15 -7.88 9.98
N PHE A 480 20.99 -8.28 9.03
CA PHE A 480 22.20 -9.09 9.26
C PHE A 480 23.45 -8.26 9.58
N ASP A 481 23.46 -6.99 9.16
CA ASP A 481 24.48 -6.00 9.55
C ASP A 481 24.42 -5.72 11.06
N HIS A 482 23.24 -5.91 11.66
CA HIS A 482 23.07 -5.93 13.09
C HIS A 482 23.70 -7.17 13.73
N ASP A 483 24.47 -6.98 14.81
CA ASP A 483 25.15 -8.09 15.50
C ASP A 483 24.28 -8.74 16.57
N TRP A 484 23.25 -9.45 16.11
CA TRP A 484 22.34 -10.21 16.97
C TRP A 484 23.08 -11.22 17.83
N GLN A 485 22.85 -11.15 19.14
CA GLN A 485 23.28 -12.17 20.10
C GLN A 485 22.11 -13.08 20.45
N ILE A 486 22.40 -14.31 20.87
CA ILE A 486 21.34 -15.26 21.24
C ILE A 486 20.53 -14.77 22.45
N GLU A 487 21.16 -13.98 23.33
CA GLU A 487 20.55 -13.38 24.50
C GLU A 487 19.53 -12.28 24.16
N ASP A 488 19.61 -11.67 22.97
CA ASP A 488 18.64 -10.66 22.49
C ASP A 488 17.25 -11.26 22.31
N PHE A 489 17.17 -12.56 22.06
CA PHE A 489 15.91 -13.28 21.92
C PHE A 489 15.40 -13.78 23.28
N PRO A 490 14.09 -13.89 23.50
CA PRO A 490 13.56 -14.36 24.78
C PRO A 490 13.86 -15.85 25.00
N GLY A 491 14.12 -16.22 26.26
CA GLY A 491 14.22 -17.62 26.68
C GLY A 491 12.85 -18.28 26.85
N GLU A 492 12.84 -19.60 27.03
CA GLU A 492 11.61 -20.35 27.29
C GLU A 492 11.14 -20.21 28.76
N PRO A 493 9.82 -20.15 29.03
CA PRO A 493 8.72 -20.15 28.06
C PRO A 493 8.55 -18.81 27.34
N LEU A 494 8.41 -18.85 26.02
CA LEU A 494 8.18 -17.63 25.23
C LEU A 494 6.80 -17.00 25.48
N PRO A 495 6.70 -15.66 25.57
CA PRO A 495 5.42 -14.95 25.46
C PRO A 495 4.73 -15.27 24.12
N VAL A 496 3.39 -15.26 24.14
CA VAL A 496 2.56 -15.62 22.97
C VAL A 496 2.72 -14.63 21.82
N ASP A 497 2.90 -13.34 22.11
CA ASP A 497 3.08 -12.27 21.12
C ASP A 497 3.82 -11.07 21.74
N GLY A 498 4.14 -10.05 20.93
CA GLY A 498 4.68 -8.77 21.42
C GLY A 498 6.14 -8.79 21.81
N THR A 499 6.90 -9.81 21.38
CA THR A 499 8.35 -9.93 21.61
C THR A 499 9.17 -9.33 20.46
N ILE A 500 10.49 -9.26 20.61
CA ILE A 500 11.41 -8.86 19.53
C ILE A 500 11.27 -9.75 18.29
N SER A 501 10.99 -11.05 18.45
CA SER A 501 10.77 -11.97 17.33
C SER A 501 9.59 -11.56 16.46
N HIS A 502 8.50 -11.09 17.08
CA HIS A 502 7.30 -10.61 16.37
C HIS A 502 7.53 -9.27 15.67
N ALA A 503 8.37 -8.41 16.27
CA ALA A 503 8.82 -7.17 15.65
C ALA A 503 9.72 -7.43 14.43
N ILE A 504 10.64 -8.39 14.53
CA ILE A 504 11.50 -8.83 13.41
C ILE A 504 10.65 -9.38 12.27
N GLU A 505 9.70 -10.29 12.56
CA GLU A 505 8.78 -10.86 11.58
C GLU A 505 8.03 -9.77 10.80
N ARG A 506 7.53 -8.73 11.48
CA ARG A 506 6.81 -7.61 10.85
C ARG A 506 7.73 -6.60 10.17
N SER A 507 9.01 -6.58 10.49
CA SER A 507 9.98 -5.61 9.96
C SER A 507 10.47 -5.93 8.55
N TYR A 508 10.50 -7.21 8.14
CA TYR A 508 11.03 -7.65 6.85
C TYR A 508 10.55 -6.81 5.64
N PRO A 509 9.23 -6.58 5.43
CA PRO A 509 8.79 -5.81 4.27
C PRO A 509 9.26 -4.35 4.27
N PHE A 510 9.42 -3.72 5.44
CA PHE A 510 9.91 -2.35 5.55
C PHE A 510 11.41 -2.26 5.26
N ILE A 511 12.19 -3.25 5.71
CA ILE A 511 13.61 -3.34 5.42
C ILE A 511 13.83 -3.56 3.91
N ALA A 512 13.04 -4.45 3.30
CA ALA A 512 13.06 -4.67 1.86
C ALA A 512 12.66 -3.41 1.07
N GLN A 513 11.62 -2.71 1.52
CA GLN A 513 11.18 -1.46 0.91
C GLN A 513 12.27 -0.38 0.95
N ASP A 514 12.94 -0.21 2.09
CA ASP A 514 14.05 0.73 2.27
C ASP A 514 15.27 0.38 1.38
N ALA A 515 15.54 -0.91 1.21
CA ALA A 515 16.54 -1.41 0.25
C ALA A 515 16.11 -1.28 -1.23
N GLY A 516 14.92 -0.74 -1.51
CA GLY A 516 14.41 -0.52 -2.87
C GLY A 516 13.78 -1.76 -3.52
N TYR A 517 13.39 -2.75 -2.72
CA TYR A 517 12.74 -3.97 -3.17
C TYR A 517 11.25 -4.04 -2.82
N TYR A 518 10.50 -4.72 -3.68
CA TYR A 518 9.12 -5.12 -3.47
C TYR A 518 9.03 -6.40 -2.62
N THR A 519 7.95 -6.50 -1.86
CA THR A 519 7.42 -7.73 -1.26
C THR A 519 6.19 -8.21 -2.04
N GLN A 520 6.16 -9.48 -2.45
CA GLN A 520 4.98 -10.08 -3.08
C GLN A 520 4.40 -11.20 -2.24
N THR A 521 3.07 -11.28 -2.19
CA THR A 521 2.38 -12.45 -1.67
C THR A 521 2.33 -13.52 -2.76
N ILE A 522 2.67 -14.75 -2.46
CA ILE A 522 2.64 -15.85 -3.42
C ILE A 522 1.67 -16.94 -2.99
N MET A 523 0.94 -17.49 -3.94
CA MET A 523 -0.02 -18.57 -3.73
C MET A 523 0.09 -19.62 -4.83
N ASN A 524 -0.12 -20.88 -4.47
CA ASN A 524 -0.42 -21.88 -5.49
C ASN A 524 -1.90 -21.81 -5.91
N ASP A 525 -2.20 -22.20 -7.15
CA ASP A 525 -3.52 -22.19 -7.76
C ASP A 525 -4.61 -22.97 -6.97
N GLN A 526 -4.24 -24.11 -6.38
CA GLN A 526 -5.15 -24.90 -5.55
C GLN A 526 -5.54 -24.15 -4.28
N TYR A 527 -4.57 -23.54 -3.60
CA TYR A 527 -4.80 -22.73 -2.42
C TYR A 527 -5.61 -21.47 -2.76
N ALA A 528 -5.29 -20.78 -3.86
CA ALA A 528 -6.02 -19.59 -4.29
C ALA A 528 -7.53 -19.86 -4.49
N SER A 529 -7.88 -21.05 -5.00
CA SER A 529 -9.27 -21.48 -5.14
C SER A 529 -9.99 -21.62 -3.79
N ILE A 530 -9.31 -22.18 -2.79
CA ILE A 530 -9.83 -22.30 -1.41
C ILE A 530 -9.99 -20.91 -0.78
N GLU A 531 -8.97 -20.08 -0.92
CA GLU A 531 -8.93 -18.73 -0.34
C GLU A 531 -10.05 -17.84 -0.88
N TYR A 532 -10.28 -17.86 -2.21
CA TYR A 532 -11.37 -17.14 -2.84
C TYR A 532 -12.74 -17.50 -2.24
N LEU A 533 -12.99 -18.80 -2.06
CA LEU A 533 -14.25 -19.28 -1.48
C LEU A 533 -14.38 -18.89 0.01
N ASN A 534 -13.29 -18.95 0.77
CA ASN A 534 -13.29 -18.55 2.18
C ASN A 534 -13.56 -17.05 2.35
N LEU A 535 -12.88 -16.19 1.59
CA LEU A 535 -13.08 -14.74 1.63
C LEU A 535 -14.51 -14.37 1.22
N SER A 536 -15.04 -15.01 0.18
CA SER A 536 -16.45 -14.85 -0.24
C SER A 536 -17.43 -15.26 0.86
N TYR A 537 -17.17 -16.39 1.52
CA TYR A 537 -17.96 -16.84 2.67
C TYR A 537 -17.90 -15.83 3.83
N TYR A 538 -16.71 -15.37 4.22
CA TYR A 538 -16.55 -14.40 5.30
C TYR A 538 -17.29 -13.09 5.00
N LEU A 539 -17.10 -12.52 3.80
CA LEU A 539 -17.79 -11.30 3.39
C LEU A 539 -19.32 -11.48 3.45
N LYS A 540 -19.82 -12.59 2.91
CA LYS A 540 -21.26 -12.90 2.94
C LYS A 540 -21.77 -13.03 4.38
N ARG A 541 -21.05 -13.74 5.25
CA ARG A 541 -21.44 -13.89 6.66
C ARG A 541 -21.47 -12.55 7.39
N VAL A 542 -20.43 -11.73 7.25
CA VAL A 542 -20.38 -10.40 7.86
C VAL A 542 -21.55 -9.53 7.38
N LEU A 543 -21.82 -9.51 6.07
CA LEU A 543 -22.94 -8.74 5.52
C LEU A 543 -24.31 -9.26 5.95
N GLN A 544 -24.47 -10.58 6.17
CA GLN A 544 -25.71 -11.15 6.71
C GLN A 544 -25.97 -10.69 8.14
N GLU A 545 -24.94 -10.64 8.99
CA GLU A 545 -25.09 -10.15 10.37
C GLU A 545 -25.35 -8.62 10.40
N VAL A 546 -24.70 -7.86 9.51
CA VAL A 546 -24.96 -6.43 9.34
C VAL A 546 -26.38 -6.15 8.85
N GLY A 547 -26.91 -7.00 7.97
CA GLY A 547 -28.29 -6.87 7.45
C GLY A 547 -29.39 -7.05 8.50
N ILE A 548 -29.06 -7.47 9.73
CA ILE A 548 -30.01 -7.57 10.85
C ILE A 548 -30.40 -6.19 11.38
N PHE A 549 -29.56 -5.17 11.20
CA PHE A 549 -29.88 -3.82 11.64
C PHE A 549 -30.97 -3.22 10.75
N GLU A 550 -32.16 -2.98 11.31
CA GLU A 550 -33.34 -2.43 10.59
C GLU A 550 -33.04 -1.12 9.84
N ASN A 551 -32.05 -0.35 10.31
CA ASN A 551 -31.63 0.93 9.74
C ASN A 551 -30.56 0.80 8.63
N VAL A 552 -30.10 -0.41 8.31
CA VAL A 552 -29.14 -0.66 7.23
C VAL A 552 -29.87 -1.26 6.04
N SER A 553 -29.94 -0.52 4.94
CA SER A 553 -30.64 -0.93 3.71
C SER A 553 -30.03 -2.21 3.13
N GLU A 554 -30.89 -3.14 2.68
CA GLU A 554 -30.46 -4.30 1.91
C GLU A 554 -29.87 -3.91 0.55
N SER A 555 -30.34 -2.80 -0.04
CA SER A 555 -29.85 -2.25 -1.32
C SER A 555 -28.70 -1.24 -1.13
N GLY A 556 -27.75 -1.21 -2.06
CA GLY A 556 -26.60 -0.28 -2.07
C GLY A 556 -25.24 -0.97 -2.18
N ASN A 557 -24.20 -0.18 -2.47
CA ASN A 557 -22.81 -0.66 -2.46
C ASN A 557 -22.27 -0.78 -1.02
N LEU A 558 -21.08 -1.35 -0.87
CA LEU A 558 -20.46 -1.56 0.45
C LEU A 558 -20.27 -0.25 1.22
N LEU A 559 -19.84 0.82 0.55
CA LEU A 559 -19.62 2.13 1.17
C LEU A 559 -20.89 2.70 1.79
N GLY A 560 -22.01 2.67 1.06
CA GLY A 560 -23.30 3.14 1.56
C GLY A 560 -23.75 2.37 2.80
N LYS A 561 -23.51 1.05 2.84
CA LYS A 561 -23.78 0.22 4.03
C LYS A 561 -22.87 0.60 5.19
N LEU A 562 -21.57 0.79 4.96
CA LEU A 562 -20.62 1.20 6.00
C LEU A 562 -20.99 2.57 6.61
N TYR A 563 -21.42 3.52 5.79
CA TYR A 563 -21.92 4.81 6.25
C TYR A 563 -23.13 4.66 7.18
N GLN A 564 -24.13 3.85 6.80
CA GLN A 564 -25.31 3.58 7.63
C GLN A 564 -24.93 2.89 8.95
N ILE A 565 -23.99 1.94 8.93
CA ILE A 565 -23.46 1.31 10.15
C ILE A 565 -22.82 2.36 11.07
N GLN A 566 -22.07 3.31 10.50
CA GLN A 566 -21.46 4.39 11.26
C GLN A 566 -22.52 5.31 11.90
N GLU A 567 -23.60 5.62 11.19
CA GLU A 567 -24.73 6.38 11.75
C GLU A 567 -25.39 5.63 12.92
N VAL A 568 -25.67 4.33 12.76
CA VAL A 568 -26.22 3.49 13.84
C VAL A 568 -25.27 3.46 15.04
N LYS A 569 -23.96 3.34 14.81
CA LYS A 569 -22.94 3.41 15.87
C LYS A 569 -22.99 4.74 16.63
N GLN A 570 -23.09 5.87 15.92
CA GLN A 570 -23.19 7.19 16.56
C GLN A 570 -24.48 7.33 17.39
N GLN A 571 -25.60 6.83 16.89
CA GLN A 571 -26.86 6.80 17.64
C GLN A 571 -26.74 5.96 18.93
N MET A 572 -26.11 4.78 18.85
CA MET A 572 -25.87 3.93 20.02
C MET A 572 -24.97 4.59 21.07
N LEU A 573 -23.91 5.28 20.65
CA LEU A 573 -23.04 6.04 21.56
C LEU A 573 -23.83 7.15 22.27
N SER A 574 -24.68 7.88 21.53
CA SER A 574 -25.55 8.89 22.12
C SER A 574 -26.51 8.31 23.16
N TYR A 575 -27.09 7.13 22.92
CA TYR A 575 -27.93 6.45 23.91
C TYR A 575 -27.15 5.98 25.13
N GLN A 576 -25.89 5.55 24.98
CA GLN A 576 -25.04 5.19 26.12
C GLN A 576 -24.78 6.39 27.03
N ASP A 577 -24.51 7.57 26.45
CA ASP A 577 -24.33 8.81 27.22
C ASP A 577 -25.61 9.18 27.98
N GLN A 578 -26.78 9.10 27.32
CA GLN A 578 -28.07 9.35 27.97
C GLN A 578 -28.36 8.38 29.12
N ILE A 579 -28.04 7.09 28.95
CA ILE A 579 -28.20 6.09 30.02
C ILE A 579 -27.28 6.41 31.21
N SER A 580 -26.04 6.84 30.95
CA SER A 580 -25.11 7.25 32.01
C SER A 580 -25.65 8.45 32.79
N ASP A 581 -26.20 9.45 32.09
CA ASP A 581 -26.84 10.61 32.72
C ASP A 581 -28.04 10.21 33.59
N TYR A 582 -28.92 9.31 33.10
CA TYR A 582 -30.04 8.81 33.89
C TYR A 582 -29.58 8.01 35.12
N GLN A 583 -28.50 7.23 35.03
CA GLN A 583 -27.93 6.51 36.17
C GLN A 583 -27.38 7.47 37.24
N ASN A 584 -26.75 8.56 36.82
CA ASN A 584 -26.29 9.61 37.74
C ASN A 584 -27.47 10.28 38.45
N GLN A 585 -28.51 10.67 37.70
CA GLN A 585 -29.72 11.27 38.27
C GLN A 585 -30.44 10.33 39.25
N ILE A 586 -30.55 9.04 38.91
CA ILE A 586 -31.13 8.03 39.81
C ILE A 586 -30.31 7.92 41.10
N SER A 587 -28.97 7.92 40.99
CA SER A 587 -28.08 7.85 42.15
C SER A 587 -28.23 9.07 43.07
N GLU A 588 -28.32 10.27 42.50
CA GLU A 588 -28.60 11.49 43.25
C GLU A 588 -29.96 11.43 43.96
N LEU A 589 -31.01 10.97 43.26
CA LEU A 589 -32.34 10.79 43.84
C LEU A 589 -32.34 9.75 44.97
N GLN A 590 -31.62 8.64 44.82
CA GLN A 590 -31.47 7.63 45.86
C GLN A 590 -30.74 8.20 47.09
N GLN A 591 -29.70 9.01 46.88
CA GLN A 591 -28.99 9.68 47.97
C GLN A 591 -29.90 10.69 48.69
N ILE A 592 -30.72 11.45 47.97
CA ILE A 592 -31.71 12.35 48.55
C ILE A 592 -32.74 11.56 49.38
N ILE A 593 -33.28 10.45 48.86
CA ILE A 593 -34.24 9.60 49.56
C ILE A 593 -33.62 9.05 50.86
N HIS A 594 -32.38 8.56 50.79
CA HIS A 594 -31.65 8.01 51.93
C HIS A 594 -31.39 9.08 53.00
N ASN A 595 -30.83 10.23 52.61
CA ASN A 595 -30.52 11.34 53.53
C ASN A 595 -31.76 11.90 54.24
N ASN A 596 -32.94 11.79 53.62
CA ASN A 596 -34.19 12.30 54.17
C ASN A 596 -35.06 11.25 54.89
N ASN A 597 -34.59 10.00 55.06
CA ASN A 597 -35.34 8.89 55.68
C ASN A 597 -36.76 8.71 55.11
N TRP A 598 -36.95 8.91 53.81
CA TRP A 598 -38.26 8.76 53.18
C TRP A 598 -38.60 7.27 53.04
N ASN A 599 -39.55 6.76 53.84
CA ASN A 599 -40.18 5.47 53.55
C ASN A 599 -41.20 5.61 52.41
N THR A 600 -41.50 4.51 51.72
CA THR A 600 -42.37 4.43 50.53
C THR A 600 -43.73 5.12 50.72
N ASN A 601 -44.28 5.14 51.94
CA ASN A 601 -45.56 5.79 52.24
C ASN A 601 -45.48 7.33 52.30
N ASN A 602 -44.34 7.90 52.72
CA ASN A 602 -44.13 9.36 52.75
C ASN A 602 -43.83 9.94 51.37
N LEU A 603 -43.13 9.19 50.51
CA LEU A 603 -42.83 9.58 49.13
C LEU A 603 -44.10 9.66 48.26
N LEU A 604 -44.94 8.62 48.30
CA LEU A 604 -46.24 8.57 47.60
C LEU A 604 -47.18 9.70 48.04
N ARG A 605 -47.15 10.06 49.34
CA ARG A 605 -47.96 11.16 49.87
C ARG A 605 -47.49 12.52 49.36
N LYS A 606 -46.18 12.78 49.30
CA LYS A 606 -45.64 14.02 48.73
C LYS A 606 -45.84 14.12 47.21
N LEU A 607 -45.63 13.04 46.46
CA LEU A 607 -45.89 13.01 45.01
C LEU A 607 -47.37 13.25 44.68
N LYS A 608 -48.31 12.65 45.44
CA LYS A 608 -49.75 12.97 45.33
C LYS A 608 -50.06 14.43 45.65
N THR A 609 -49.35 15.04 46.59
CA THR A 609 -49.55 16.46 46.97
C THR A 609 -48.97 17.41 45.91
N GLY A 610 -47.88 17.02 45.24
CA GLY A 610 -47.28 17.75 44.11
C GLY A 610 -48.12 17.67 42.84
N PHE A 611 -48.60 16.48 42.46
CA PHE A 611 -49.47 16.29 41.29
C PHE A 611 -50.80 17.05 41.42
N LYS A 612 -51.38 17.13 42.62
CA LYS A 612 -52.60 17.92 42.90
C LYS A 612 -52.39 19.44 42.78
N LYS A 613 -51.13 19.90 42.76
CA LYS A 613 -50.76 21.32 42.64
C LYS A 613 -50.44 21.72 41.19
N ILE A 614 -50.21 20.74 40.32
CA ILE A 614 -49.88 20.93 38.90
C ILE A 614 -51.11 20.68 38.01
N PHE A 615 -51.99 19.74 38.39
CA PHE A 615 -53.18 19.35 37.62
C PHE A 615 -54.52 19.58 38.35
N GLY A 616 -54.51 20.39 39.40
CA GLY A 616 -55.70 20.75 40.19
C GLY A 616 -56.17 22.16 39.88
#